data_AF-A0A1F8RD26-F1
#
_entry.id   AF-A0A1F8RD26-F1
#
_cell.length_a   1.000
_cell.length_b   1.000
_cell.length_c   1.000
_cell.angle_alpha   90.00
_cell.angle_beta   90.00
_cell.angle_gamma   90.00
#
_symmetry.space_group_name_H-M   'P 1'
#
loop_
_entity.id
_entity.type
_entity.pdbx_description
1 polymer ?
#
loop_
_entity_poly.entity_id
_entity_poly.type
_entity_poly.pdbx_seq_one_letter_code
_entity_poly.pdbx_strand_id
1 'polypeptide(L)'
;MSSADAIAVDSQSLALITFDGLDDDLIVAELQGRAVATWAYRFTQDGQEVTGLSIAGVEQACRESGRHGEAIRIIRHDWRENDDAFYGTVEAGRYLVADDGREILVDTALGSKREGKLKWSKNKNRWYTDQFAFEKALSKAARNAKGKLLDDKLKARVIALATKAGQVRQVGPTETKGAQKAGTKEAKPPPRERVQSDEARRRFFATAADMGLTTLSAIHARLRLPCGGKGNHKDGDPSACHALSEHGRLLAVDGRGTDGAWEFMTRVLTGQEEPPWKAPLPEDEPPAAPGEGKGGGGG
;
A
#
# COMPACT_ATOMS: atom_id res chain seq x y z
N MET A 1 13.06 30.66 -38.15
CA MET A 1 13.66 30.65 -36.79
C MET A 1 12.72 29.83 -35.92
N SER A 2 13.30 28.83 -35.25
CA SER A 2 12.63 27.60 -34.81
C SER A 2 11.68 27.78 -33.64
N SER A 3 10.78 26.80 -33.57
CA SER A 3 9.61 26.59 -32.75
C SER A 3 9.80 26.82 -31.24
N ALA A 4 8.73 27.30 -30.61
CA ALA A 4 8.55 27.33 -29.18
C ALA A 4 8.69 25.93 -28.58
N ASP A 5 9.59 25.79 -27.62
CA ASP A 5 9.68 24.63 -26.73
C ASP A 5 8.46 24.62 -25.80
N ALA A 6 7.37 24.03 -26.28
CA ALA A 6 6.30 23.59 -25.42
C ALA A 6 6.88 22.45 -24.56
N ILE A 7 7.17 22.75 -23.29
CA ILE A 7 7.50 21.75 -22.29
C ILE A 7 6.34 20.75 -22.26
N ALA A 8 6.56 19.57 -22.83
CA ALA A 8 5.63 18.47 -22.75
C ALA A 8 5.54 18.06 -21.27
N VAL A 9 4.55 18.61 -20.57
CA VAL A 9 4.22 18.17 -19.21
C VAL A 9 3.67 16.76 -19.37
N ASP A 10 4.49 15.79 -18.96
CA ASP A 10 4.13 14.39 -18.89
C ASP A 10 2.78 14.22 -18.15
N SER A 11 1.91 13.37 -18.69
CA SER A 11 0.54 13.20 -18.22
C SER A 11 0.49 12.74 -16.75
N GLN A 12 1.47 11.95 -16.31
CA GLN A 12 1.60 11.52 -14.90
C GLN A 12 1.90 12.71 -13.98
N SER A 13 2.71 13.66 -14.46
CA SER A 13 2.99 14.90 -13.74
C SER A 13 1.73 15.75 -13.58
N LEU A 14 0.84 15.78 -14.58
CA LEU A 14 -0.41 16.55 -14.52
C LEU A 14 -1.37 15.99 -13.45
N ALA A 15 -1.48 14.66 -13.35
CA ALA A 15 -2.31 13.99 -12.34
C ALA A 15 -1.83 14.28 -10.90
N LEU A 16 -0.53 14.13 -10.65
CA LEU A 16 0.08 14.42 -9.35
C LEU A 16 -0.06 15.89 -8.94
N ILE A 17 0.19 16.82 -9.88
CA ILE A 17 0.02 18.26 -9.68
C ILE A 17 -1.44 18.60 -9.36
N THR A 18 -2.39 17.87 -9.98
CA THR A 18 -3.82 18.09 -9.76
C THR A 18 -4.27 17.63 -8.38
N PHE A 19 -3.83 16.45 -7.92
CA PHE A 19 -4.11 15.99 -6.54
C PHE A 19 -3.55 16.95 -5.49
N ASP A 20 -2.30 17.36 -5.64
CA ASP A 20 -1.63 18.22 -4.65
C ASP A 20 -2.31 19.58 -4.50
N GLY A 21 -2.75 20.19 -5.61
CA GLY A 21 -3.46 21.47 -5.59
C GLY A 21 -4.86 21.36 -4.99
N LEU A 22 -5.53 20.21 -5.18
CA LEU A 22 -6.86 20.00 -4.59
C LEU A 22 -6.79 19.67 -3.09
N ASP A 23 -5.75 18.96 -2.67
CA ASP A 23 -5.48 18.70 -1.25
C ASP A 23 -5.14 19.98 -0.49
N ASP A 24 -4.54 21.00 -1.13
CA ASP A 24 -4.29 22.30 -0.49
C ASP A 24 -5.56 22.93 0.07
N ASP A 25 -6.64 22.91 -0.71
CA ASP A 25 -7.92 23.47 -0.31
C ASP A 25 -8.52 22.69 0.86
N LEU A 26 -8.33 21.36 0.89
CA LEU A 26 -8.81 20.51 1.97
C LEU A 26 -8.04 20.74 3.27
N ILE A 27 -6.70 20.84 3.18
CA ILE A 27 -5.84 21.12 4.34
C ILE A 27 -6.19 22.48 4.93
N VAL A 28 -6.32 23.51 4.10
CA VAL A 28 -6.71 24.85 4.57
C VAL A 28 -8.11 24.86 5.16
N ALA A 29 -9.06 24.12 4.57
CA ALA A 29 -10.41 23.99 5.13
C ALA A 29 -10.39 23.33 6.51
N GLU A 30 -9.62 22.25 6.67
CA GLU A 30 -9.48 21.54 7.94
C GLU A 30 -8.82 22.41 9.02
N LEU A 31 -7.74 23.11 8.69
CA LEU A 31 -7.07 24.06 9.61
C LEU A 31 -8.00 25.21 10.05
N GLN A 32 -8.99 25.55 9.22
CA GLN A 32 -10.02 26.54 9.54
C GLN A 32 -11.24 25.94 10.27
N GLY A 33 -11.18 24.66 10.65
CA GLY A 33 -12.28 23.95 11.33
C GLY A 33 -13.47 23.63 10.43
N ARG A 34 -13.33 23.74 9.11
CA ARG A 34 -14.40 23.43 8.15
C ARG A 34 -14.43 21.93 7.86
N ALA A 35 -15.64 21.36 7.81
CA ALA A 35 -15.81 19.96 7.45
C ALA A 35 -15.36 19.70 6.01
N VAL A 36 -14.53 18.68 5.82
CA VAL A 36 -14.04 18.23 4.51
C VAL A 36 -14.80 16.98 4.08
N ALA A 37 -15.60 17.09 3.02
CA ALA A 37 -16.44 15.99 2.52
C ALA A 37 -15.82 15.23 1.35
N THR A 38 -14.78 15.75 0.70
CA THR A 38 -14.22 15.14 -0.51
C THR A 38 -13.22 14.05 -0.15
N TRP A 39 -13.56 12.79 -0.40
CA TRP A 39 -12.71 11.63 -0.09
C TRP A 39 -11.92 11.11 -1.30
N ALA A 40 -12.40 11.35 -2.51
CA ALA A 40 -11.69 10.94 -3.71
C ALA A 40 -11.85 11.96 -4.83
N TYR A 41 -10.85 11.99 -5.71
CA TYR A 41 -10.89 12.75 -6.94
C TYR A 41 -10.92 11.79 -8.12
N ARG A 42 -11.63 12.18 -9.17
CA ARG A 42 -11.74 11.45 -10.42
C ARG A 42 -11.40 12.38 -11.57
N PHE A 43 -10.50 11.96 -12.44
CA PHE A 43 -10.16 12.69 -13.67
C PHE A 43 -9.77 11.72 -14.79
N THR A 44 -9.71 12.25 -16.01
CA THR A 44 -9.27 11.50 -17.18
C THR A 44 -7.81 11.83 -17.47
N GLN A 45 -6.97 10.81 -17.60
CA GLN A 45 -5.57 10.91 -17.98
C GLN A 45 -5.31 9.92 -19.12
N ASP A 46 -4.77 10.41 -20.25
CA ASP A 46 -4.49 9.59 -21.44
C ASP A 46 -5.70 8.76 -21.91
N GLY A 47 -6.91 9.31 -21.78
CA GLY A 47 -8.17 8.64 -22.12
C GLY A 47 -8.65 7.61 -21.09
N GLN A 48 -7.93 7.41 -19.99
CA GLN A 48 -8.31 6.52 -18.90
C GLN A 48 -8.85 7.30 -17.70
N GLU A 49 -9.90 6.78 -17.06
CA GLU A 49 -10.41 7.35 -15.81
C GLU A 49 -9.50 6.90 -14.65
N VAL A 50 -8.88 7.87 -13.98
CA VAL A 50 -8.08 7.65 -12.77
C VAL A 50 -8.87 8.18 -11.59
N THR A 51 -9.05 7.34 -10.57
CA THR A 51 -9.63 7.73 -9.28
C THR A 51 -8.62 7.50 -8.17
N GLY A 52 -8.37 8.52 -7.37
CA GLY A 52 -7.45 8.44 -6.23
C GLY A 52 -8.02 9.11 -4.99
N LEU A 53 -7.53 8.70 -3.84
CA LEU A 53 -7.95 9.24 -2.54
C LEU A 53 -7.36 10.64 -2.34
N SER A 54 -8.18 11.54 -1.79
CA SER A 54 -7.72 12.81 -1.22
C SER A 54 -7.01 12.57 0.12
N ILE A 55 -6.44 13.62 0.71
CA ILE A 55 -5.94 13.55 2.09
C ILE A 55 -7.02 13.06 3.08
N ALA A 56 -8.24 13.58 2.98
CA ALA A 56 -9.36 13.14 3.82
C ALA A 56 -9.78 11.68 3.53
N GLY A 57 -9.67 11.25 2.27
CA GLY A 57 -9.91 9.85 1.89
C GLY A 57 -8.87 8.89 2.45
N VAL A 58 -7.60 9.29 2.48
CA VAL A 58 -6.53 8.50 3.12
C VAL A 58 -6.77 8.38 4.62
N GLU A 59 -7.15 9.47 5.30
CA GLU A 59 -7.50 9.40 6.73
C GLU A 59 -8.71 8.50 6.97
N GLN A 60 -9.74 8.57 6.12
CA GLN A 60 -10.87 7.66 6.21
C GLN A 60 -10.44 6.20 6.02
N ALA A 61 -9.58 5.93 5.04
CA ALA A 61 -9.04 4.60 4.83
C ALA A 61 -8.26 4.09 6.05
N CYS A 62 -7.50 4.95 6.72
CA CYS A 62 -6.82 4.60 7.98
C CYS A 62 -7.82 4.26 9.09
N ARG A 63 -8.95 4.99 9.20
CA ARG A 63 -10.02 4.67 10.17
C ARG A 63 -10.68 3.33 9.86
N GLU A 64 -10.97 3.07 8.59
CA GLU A 64 -11.51 1.79 8.14
C GLU A 64 -10.53 0.65 8.45
N SER A 65 -9.23 0.84 8.20
CA SER A 65 -8.17 -0.10 8.58
C SER A 65 -8.21 -0.42 10.08
N GLY A 66 -8.35 0.60 10.92
CA GLY A 66 -8.41 0.43 12.38
C GLY A 66 -9.59 -0.44 12.83
N ARG A 67 -10.75 -0.35 12.16
CA ARG A 67 -11.91 -1.23 12.44
C ARG A 67 -11.64 -2.70 12.10
N HIS A 68 -10.63 -2.99 11.28
CA HIS A 68 -10.19 -4.34 10.95
C HIS A 68 -9.01 -4.83 11.79
N GLY A 69 -8.63 -4.08 12.84
CA GLY A 69 -7.51 -4.43 13.71
C GLY A 69 -6.15 -4.01 13.15
N GLU A 70 -6.11 -3.14 12.14
CA GLU A 70 -4.87 -2.61 11.60
C GLU A 70 -4.81 -1.07 11.76
N ALA A 71 -4.04 -0.56 12.72
CA ALA A 71 -3.88 0.88 12.93
C ALA A 71 -2.72 1.44 12.11
N ILE A 72 -2.91 2.58 11.46
CA ILE A 72 -1.81 3.33 10.81
C ILE A 72 -1.55 4.59 11.62
N ARG A 73 -0.32 4.75 12.11
CA ARG A 73 0.09 5.85 13.00
C ARG A 73 1.32 6.56 12.44
N ILE A 74 1.46 7.84 12.72
CA ILE A 74 2.70 8.57 12.47
C ILE A 74 3.68 8.20 13.58
N ILE A 75 4.86 7.71 13.21
CA ILE A 75 5.94 7.36 14.14
C ILE A 75 6.76 8.61 14.45
N ARG A 76 7.18 9.32 13.39
CA ARG A 76 7.95 10.55 13.49
C ARG A 76 7.72 11.44 12.29
N HIS A 77 8.03 12.72 12.46
CA HIS A 77 8.10 13.67 11.37
C HIS A 77 9.32 14.57 11.55
N ASP A 78 9.86 15.04 10.44
CA ASP A 78 10.97 15.98 10.36
C ASP A 78 10.66 17.00 9.26
N TRP A 79 11.26 18.17 9.36
CA TRP A 79 11.11 19.20 8.34
C TRP A 79 12.38 20.02 8.16
N ARG A 80 12.52 20.56 6.96
CA ARG A 80 13.57 21.52 6.61
C ARG A 80 12.95 22.69 5.89
N GLU A 81 13.58 23.83 6.01
CA GLU A 81 13.20 25.06 5.34
C GLU A 81 14.41 25.64 4.63
N ASN A 82 14.15 26.24 3.47
CA ASN A 82 15.07 27.14 2.79
C ASN A 82 14.29 28.39 2.37
N ASP A 83 14.91 29.28 1.61
CA ASP A 83 14.30 30.57 1.26
C ASP A 83 12.99 30.44 0.48
N ASP A 84 12.83 29.40 -0.33
CA ASP A 84 11.73 29.25 -1.28
C ASP A 84 10.69 28.18 -0.91
N ALA A 85 10.98 27.28 0.03
CA ALA A 85 10.12 26.13 0.32
C ALA A 85 10.25 25.55 1.74
N PHE A 86 9.24 24.74 2.08
CA PHE A 86 9.27 23.79 3.18
C PHE A 86 9.38 22.36 2.63
N TYR A 87 10.14 21.52 3.34
CA TYR A 87 10.34 20.11 3.03
C TYR A 87 9.87 19.30 4.24
N GLY A 88 8.72 18.64 4.13
CA GLY A 88 8.22 17.72 5.15
C GLY A 88 8.65 16.28 4.86
N THR A 89 9.08 15.56 5.89
CA THR A 89 9.30 14.11 5.85
C THR A 89 8.56 13.46 7.01
N VAL A 90 7.75 12.45 6.73
CA VAL A 90 6.93 11.75 7.73
C VAL A 90 7.18 10.26 7.60
N GLU A 91 7.41 9.60 8.72
CA GLU A 91 7.41 8.14 8.83
C GLU A 91 6.10 7.70 9.47
N ALA A 92 5.40 6.79 8.81
CA ALA A 92 4.22 6.13 9.35
C ALA A 92 4.50 4.64 9.57
N GLY A 93 3.84 4.05 10.55
CA GLY A 93 3.83 2.62 10.84
C GLY A 93 2.44 2.04 10.71
N ARG A 94 2.36 0.80 10.20
CA ARG A 94 1.15 -0.03 10.24
C ARG A 94 1.31 -1.02 11.40
N TYR A 95 0.31 -1.07 12.26
CA TYR A 95 0.27 -1.87 13.48
C TYR A 95 -0.89 -2.85 13.41
N LEU A 96 -0.64 -4.11 13.75
CA LEU A 96 -1.72 -5.03 14.12
C LEU A 96 -2.09 -4.77 15.57
N VAL A 97 -3.38 -4.61 15.84
CA VAL A 97 -3.93 -4.37 17.17
C VAL A 97 -4.54 -5.69 17.66
N ALA A 98 -3.95 -6.26 18.71
CA ALA A 98 -4.47 -7.44 19.38
C ALA A 98 -5.73 -7.11 20.20
N ASP A 99 -6.49 -8.14 20.58
CA ASP A 99 -7.75 -7.98 21.34
C ASP A 99 -7.52 -7.35 22.73
N ASP A 100 -6.31 -7.49 23.29
CA ASP A 100 -5.90 -6.88 24.56
C ASP A 100 -5.38 -5.43 24.40
N GLY A 101 -5.42 -4.89 23.18
CA GLY A 101 -4.96 -3.53 22.85
C GLY A 101 -3.46 -3.41 22.61
N ARG A 102 -2.67 -4.49 22.69
CA ARG A 102 -1.26 -4.46 22.28
C ARG A 102 -1.14 -4.18 20.79
N GLU A 103 -0.15 -3.37 20.44
CA GLU A 103 0.14 -3.02 19.05
C GLU A 103 1.46 -3.66 18.59
N ILE A 104 1.43 -4.31 17.43
CA ILE A 104 2.57 -4.98 16.80
C ILE A 104 2.89 -4.23 15.51
N LEU A 105 4.03 -3.54 15.47
CA LEU A 105 4.49 -2.86 14.26
C LEU A 105 4.83 -3.89 13.19
N VAL A 106 4.12 -3.86 12.06
CA VAL A 106 4.29 -4.81 10.96
C VAL A 106 4.94 -4.20 9.72
N ASP A 107 4.80 -2.90 9.52
CA ASP A 107 5.35 -2.22 8.34
C ASP A 107 5.56 -0.73 8.60
N THR A 108 6.47 -0.11 7.85
CA THR A 108 6.77 1.33 7.93
C THR A 108 6.93 1.93 6.54
N ALA A 109 6.48 3.17 6.37
CA ALA A 109 6.68 3.89 5.12
C ALA A 109 7.06 5.34 5.36
N LEU A 110 7.94 5.84 4.48
CA LEU A 110 8.32 7.25 4.43
C LEU A 110 7.51 7.98 3.36
N GLY A 111 6.97 9.13 3.74
CA GLY A 111 6.39 10.12 2.85
C GLY A 111 7.18 11.41 2.93
N SER A 112 7.44 12.03 1.79
CA SER A 112 8.08 13.33 1.73
C SER A 112 7.30 14.28 0.83
N LYS A 113 7.44 15.58 1.09
CA LYS A 113 6.85 16.62 0.26
C LYS A 113 7.66 17.91 0.33
N ARG A 114 7.89 18.52 -0.83
CA ARG A 114 8.30 19.93 -0.97
C ARG A 114 7.05 20.79 -1.24
N GLU A 115 6.92 21.89 -0.51
CA GLU A 115 5.87 22.88 -0.70
C GLU A 115 6.48 24.28 -0.82
N GLY A 116 6.23 24.96 -1.94
CA GLY A 116 6.78 26.30 -2.19
C GLY A 116 6.05 27.37 -1.38
N LYS A 117 6.81 28.34 -0.85
CA LYS A 117 6.26 29.48 -0.09
C LYS A 117 5.49 30.46 -0.98
N LEU A 118 5.83 30.54 -2.27
CA LEU A 118 5.17 31.42 -3.23
C LEU A 118 4.29 30.61 -4.20
N LYS A 119 3.05 31.05 -4.37
CA LYS A 119 2.09 30.45 -5.32
C LYS A 119 1.51 31.50 -6.26
N TRP A 120 1.21 31.06 -7.48
CA TRP A 120 0.50 31.88 -8.45
C TRP A 120 -1.01 31.79 -8.23
N SER A 121 -1.69 32.92 -8.04
CA SER A 121 -3.14 32.97 -8.06
C SER A 121 -3.64 33.35 -9.45
N LYS A 122 -4.32 32.42 -10.14
CA LYS A 122 -4.96 32.72 -11.44
C LYS A 122 -6.01 33.83 -11.30
N ASN A 123 -6.81 33.81 -10.22
CA ASN A 123 -7.89 34.79 -10.00
C ASN A 123 -7.37 36.21 -9.74
N LYS A 124 -6.26 36.34 -9.01
CA LYS A 124 -5.65 37.64 -8.69
C LYS A 124 -4.53 38.03 -9.65
N ASN A 125 -4.23 37.18 -10.63
CA ASN A 125 -3.15 37.30 -11.60
C ASN A 125 -1.82 37.75 -10.99
N ARG A 126 -1.46 37.21 -9.81
CA ARG A 126 -0.27 37.60 -9.05
C ARG A 126 0.29 36.46 -8.21
N TRP A 127 1.58 36.55 -7.92
CA TRP A 127 2.21 35.74 -6.88
C TRP A 127 1.75 36.16 -5.49
N TYR A 128 1.59 35.20 -4.59
CA TYR A 128 1.31 35.44 -3.18
C TYR A 128 2.07 34.46 -2.31
N THR A 129 2.37 34.86 -1.08
CA THR A 129 2.95 33.99 -0.07
C THR A 129 1.86 33.11 0.55
N ASP A 130 2.02 31.80 0.44
CA ASP A 130 1.14 30.81 1.03
C ASP A 130 1.47 30.64 2.51
N GLN A 131 0.64 31.22 3.37
CA GLN A 131 0.86 31.18 4.83
C GLN A 131 0.70 29.78 5.43
N PHE A 132 0.12 28.84 4.67
CA PHE A 132 -0.07 27.45 5.10
C PHE A 132 0.91 26.49 4.43
N ALA A 133 1.99 26.98 3.81
CA ALA A 133 2.93 26.16 3.07
C ALA A 133 3.61 25.09 3.96
N PHE A 134 3.89 25.42 5.22
CA PHE A 134 4.46 24.48 6.18
C PHE A 134 3.50 23.33 6.49
N GLU A 135 2.26 23.66 6.88
CA GLU A 135 1.23 22.68 7.23
C GLU A 135 0.87 21.81 6.03
N LYS A 136 0.82 22.39 4.83
CA LYS A 136 0.63 21.66 3.57
C LYS A 136 1.75 20.65 3.33
N ALA A 137 3.01 21.04 3.52
CA ALA A 137 4.15 20.14 3.34
C ALA A 137 4.04 18.91 4.26
N LEU A 138 3.83 19.13 5.56
CA LEU A 138 3.71 18.03 6.53
C LEU A 138 2.46 17.17 6.31
N SER A 139 1.31 17.78 6.03
CA SER A 139 0.05 17.06 5.82
C SER A 139 0.12 16.16 4.59
N LYS A 140 0.68 16.66 3.47
CA LYS A 140 0.88 15.87 2.26
C LYS A 140 1.95 14.80 2.43
N ALA A 141 3.03 15.07 3.18
CA ALA A 141 4.02 14.07 3.53
C ALA A 141 3.40 12.94 4.37
N ALA A 142 2.56 13.27 5.35
CA ALA A 142 1.81 12.29 6.13
C ALA A 142 0.85 11.48 5.27
N ARG A 143 0.08 12.12 4.37
CA ARG A 143 -0.77 11.43 3.39
C ARG A 143 0.05 10.45 2.55
N ASN A 144 1.21 10.87 2.04
CA ASN A 144 2.10 10.02 1.25
C ASN A 144 2.59 8.80 2.05
N ALA A 145 2.98 9.00 3.31
CA ALA A 145 3.44 7.93 4.18
C ALA A 145 2.32 6.92 4.46
N LYS A 146 1.17 7.40 4.94
CA LYS A 146 -0.02 6.57 5.23
C LYS A 146 -0.54 5.86 3.97
N GLY A 147 -0.60 6.57 2.85
CA GLY A 147 -1.10 6.06 1.57
C GLY A 147 -0.32 4.87 1.03
N LYS A 148 1.00 4.80 1.32
CA LYS A 148 1.86 3.66 0.95
C LYS A 148 1.58 2.40 1.79
N LEU A 149 1.08 2.55 3.02
CA LEU A 149 0.77 1.45 3.93
C LEU A 149 -0.64 0.87 3.74
N LEU A 150 -1.50 1.57 3.00
CA LEU A 150 -2.85 1.11 2.69
C LEU A 150 -2.83 0.05 1.58
N ASP A 151 -3.51 -1.08 1.82
CA ASP A 151 -3.79 -2.08 0.79
C ASP A 151 -4.68 -1.48 -0.32
N ASP A 152 -4.38 -1.78 -1.57
CA ASP A 152 -5.15 -1.35 -2.74
C ASP A 152 -6.60 -1.83 -2.70
N LYS A 153 -6.88 -3.00 -2.11
CA LYS A 153 -8.26 -3.46 -1.88
C LYS A 153 -9.00 -2.51 -0.93
N LEU A 154 -8.34 -2.04 0.13
CA LEU A 154 -8.91 -1.09 1.07
C LEU A 154 -9.11 0.27 0.41
N LYS A 155 -8.14 0.76 -0.38
CA LYS A 155 -8.29 1.99 -1.18
C LYS A 155 -9.50 1.91 -2.11
N ALA A 156 -9.63 0.82 -2.86
CA ALA A 156 -10.76 0.59 -3.77
C ALA A 156 -12.10 0.55 -3.01
N ARG A 157 -12.14 -0.08 -1.83
CA ARG A 157 -13.34 -0.11 -0.97
C ARG A 157 -13.74 1.29 -0.51
N VAL A 158 -12.77 2.10 -0.07
CA VAL A 158 -13.02 3.47 0.40
C VAL A 158 -13.46 4.37 -0.75
N ILE A 159 -12.88 4.20 -1.95
CA ILE A 159 -13.35 4.88 -3.17
C ILE A 159 -14.80 4.49 -3.49
N ALA A 160 -15.15 3.21 -3.37
CA ALA A 160 -16.53 2.76 -3.58
C ALA A 160 -17.51 3.35 -2.55
N LEU A 161 -17.10 3.45 -1.27
CA LEU A 161 -17.88 4.12 -0.22
C LEU A 161 -18.05 5.61 -0.53
N ALA A 162 -16.97 6.30 -0.91
CA ALA A 162 -17.02 7.71 -1.31
C ALA A 162 -17.95 7.92 -2.50
N THR A 163 -17.93 7.02 -3.48
CA THR A 163 -18.80 7.09 -4.67
C THR A 163 -20.26 6.97 -4.26
N LYS A 164 -20.60 6.01 -3.39
CA LYS A 164 -21.97 5.83 -2.86
C LYS A 164 -22.43 7.03 -2.03
N ALA A 165 -21.52 7.64 -1.28
CA ALA A 165 -21.81 8.79 -0.43
C ALA A 165 -21.80 10.15 -1.16
N GLY A 166 -21.54 10.17 -2.48
CA GLY A 166 -21.43 11.43 -3.24
C GLY A 166 -20.20 12.28 -2.87
N GLN A 167 -19.17 11.66 -2.30
CA GLN A 167 -17.94 12.29 -1.81
C GLN A 167 -16.79 12.26 -2.82
N VAL A 168 -17.10 11.95 -4.09
CA VAL A 168 -16.14 11.95 -5.20
C VAL A 168 -16.28 13.26 -5.96
N ARG A 169 -15.18 13.99 -6.10
CA ARG A 169 -15.14 15.22 -6.90
C ARG A 169 -14.54 14.92 -8.27
N GLN A 170 -15.28 15.21 -9.34
CA GLN A 170 -14.77 15.16 -10.71
C GLN A 170 -13.90 16.39 -11.00
N VAL A 171 -12.77 16.18 -11.67
CA VAL A 171 -11.78 17.21 -11.99
C VAL A 171 -11.42 17.12 -13.47
N GLY A 172 -11.51 18.24 -14.18
CA GLY A 172 -11.22 18.33 -15.62
C GLY A 172 -12.40 18.91 -16.43
N PRO A 173 -12.18 19.25 -17.72
CA PRO A 173 -13.26 19.66 -18.59
C PRO A 173 -14.20 18.49 -18.79
N THR A 174 -15.42 18.62 -18.28
CA THR A 174 -16.51 17.70 -18.55
C THR A 174 -16.72 17.68 -20.06
N GLU A 175 -16.28 16.65 -20.77
CA GLU A 175 -16.89 16.34 -22.06
C GLU A 175 -18.34 15.96 -21.75
N THR A 176 -19.25 16.93 -21.88
CA THR A 176 -20.68 16.64 -22.02
C THR A 176 -20.87 15.84 -23.30
N LYS A 177 -20.78 14.52 -23.20
CA LYS A 177 -21.38 13.62 -24.18
C LYS A 177 -22.79 13.30 -23.72
N GLY A 178 -23.73 13.64 -24.60
CA GLY A 178 -25.16 13.54 -24.39
C GLY A 178 -25.63 12.14 -24.02
N ALA A 179 -26.85 12.12 -23.49
CA ALA A 179 -27.58 10.95 -23.08
C ALA A 179 -27.41 9.75 -24.03
N GLN A 180 -26.86 8.66 -23.48
CA GLN A 180 -27.22 7.31 -23.92
C GLN A 180 -27.57 6.49 -22.67
N LYS A 181 -28.85 6.14 -22.58
CA LYS A 181 -29.33 5.02 -21.77
C LYS A 181 -28.54 3.78 -22.15
N ALA A 182 -27.90 3.13 -21.20
CA ALA A 182 -27.39 1.77 -21.34
C ALA A 182 -27.61 1.02 -20.02
N GLY A 183 -28.14 -0.19 -20.15
CA GLY A 183 -28.83 -0.93 -19.11
C GLY A 183 -27.97 -1.34 -17.92
N THR A 184 -28.66 -1.42 -16.79
CA THR A 184 -28.29 -2.14 -15.59
C THR A 184 -27.84 -3.57 -15.96
N LYS A 185 -26.53 -3.81 -16.02
CA LYS A 185 -25.99 -5.15 -15.80
C LYS A 185 -25.62 -5.26 -14.34
N GLU A 186 -26.46 -6.00 -13.64
CA GLU A 186 -26.29 -6.42 -12.26
C GLU A 186 -24.91 -7.09 -12.11
N ALA A 187 -23.99 -6.42 -11.41
CA ALA A 187 -22.68 -6.96 -11.10
C ALA A 187 -22.86 -8.14 -10.15
N LYS A 188 -22.45 -9.33 -10.60
CA LYS A 188 -22.45 -10.56 -9.82
C LYS A 188 -21.71 -10.31 -8.49
N PRO A 189 -22.29 -10.62 -7.33
CA PRO A 189 -21.67 -10.33 -6.03
C PRO A 189 -20.32 -11.06 -5.94
N PRO A 190 -19.30 -10.44 -5.30
CA PRO A 190 -18.01 -11.08 -5.11
C PRO A 190 -18.16 -12.38 -4.30
N PRO A 191 -17.28 -13.38 -4.52
CA PRO A 191 -17.33 -14.67 -3.83
C PRO A 191 -17.30 -14.46 -2.31
N ARG A 192 -18.17 -15.18 -1.59
CA ARG A 192 -18.40 -15.07 -0.14
C ARG A 192 -17.26 -15.62 0.75
N GLU A 193 -16.06 -15.81 0.23
CA GLU A 193 -15.00 -16.57 0.89
C GLU A 193 -14.12 -15.74 1.85
N ARG A 194 -14.52 -14.52 2.24
CA ARG A 194 -13.61 -13.51 2.82
C ARG A 194 -13.69 -13.25 4.33
N VAL A 195 -14.57 -13.90 5.08
CA VAL A 195 -14.70 -13.61 6.53
C VAL A 195 -13.84 -14.58 7.38
N GLN A 196 -13.60 -15.80 6.91
CA GLN A 196 -12.85 -16.81 7.65
C GLN A 196 -11.32 -16.60 7.61
N SER A 197 -10.80 -16.01 6.52
CA SER A 197 -9.36 -15.80 6.35
C SER A 197 -8.73 -14.80 7.32
N ASP A 198 -9.50 -13.83 7.80
CA ASP A 198 -9.01 -12.82 8.75
C ASP A 198 -8.89 -13.41 10.17
N GLU A 199 -9.72 -14.39 10.52
CA GLU A 199 -9.70 -15.00 11.85
C GLU A 199 -8.48 -15.90 12.05
N ALA A 200 -8.17 -16.76 11.08
CA ALA A 200 -6.98 -17.62 11.13
C ALA A 200 -5.69 -16.81 11.21
N ARG A 201 -5.60 -15.72 10.44
CA ARG A 201 -4.48 -14.77 10.47
C ARG A 201 -4.36 -14.07 11.83
N ARG A 202 -5.47 -13.59 12.41
CA ARG A 202 -5.47 -12.96 13.74
C ARG A 202 -5.00 -13.92 14.83
N ARG A 203 -5.49 -15.17 14.82
CA ARG A 203 -5.07 -16.21 15.80
C ARG A 203 -3.57 -16.51 15.73
N PHE A 204 -3.02 -16.60 14.52
CA PHE A 204 -1.57 -16.79 14.32
C PHE A 204 -0.76 -15.66 14.98
N PHE A 205 -1.10 -14.41 14.70
CA PHE A 205 -0.36 -13.27 15.25
C PHE A 205 -0.58 -13.09 16.76
N ALA A 206 -1.77 -13.39 17.28
CA ALA A 206 -2.01 -13.42 18.73
C ALA A 206 -1.11 -14.47 19.42
N THR A 207 -1.03 -15.67 18.85
CA THR A 207 -0.14 -16.74 19.35
C THR A 207 1.32 -16.31 19.33
N ALA A 208 1.78 -15.67 18.24
CA ALA A 208 3.14 -15.14 18.16
C ALA A 208 3.41 -14.08 19.23
N ALA A 209 2.45 -13.19 19.48
CA ALA A 209 2.56 -12.15 20.49
C ALA A 209 2.64 -12.73 21.91
N ASP A 210 1.87 -13.79 22.21
CA ASP A 210 1.90 -14.49 23.51
C ASP A 210 3.23 -15.21 23.74
N MET A 211 3.93 -15.58 22.67
CA MET A 211 5.29 -16.12 22.70
C MET A 211 6.39 -15.04 22.75
N GLY A 212 6.02 -13.76 22.86
CA GLY A 212 6.97 -12.64 22.89
C GLY A 212 7.58 -12.29 21.52
N LEU A 213 7.04 -12.83 20.43
CA LEU A 213 7.52 -12.57 19.06
C LEU A 213 6.82 -11.33 18.50
N THR A 214 7.25 -10.16 18.95
CA THR A 214 6.63 -8.86 18.66
C THR A 214 7.08 -8.22 17.35
N THR A 215 7.90 -8.91 16.56
CA THR A 215 8.38 -8.45 15.26
C THR A 215 8.31 -9.58 14.24
N LEU A 216 8.10 -9.24 12.96
CA LEU A 216 8.14 -10.23 11.88
C LEU A 216 9.47 -10.96 11.81
N SER A 217 10.59 -10.29 12.09
CA SER A 217 11.93 -10.91 12.17
C SER A 217 12.00 -11.99 13.25
N ALA A 218 11.42 -11.74 14.44
CA ALA A 218 11.39 -12.73 15.51
C ALA A 218 10.51 -13.94 15.13
N ILE A 219 9.38 -13.70 14.48
CA ILE A 219 8.50 -14.76 13.95
C ILE A 219 9.24 -15.59 12.89
N HIS A 220 9.92 -14.94 11.94
CA HIS A 220 10.74 -15.57 10.91
C HIS A 220 11.83 -16.47 11.51
N ALA A 221 12.61 -15.93 12.44
CA ALA A 221 13.67 -16.67 13.11
C ALA A 221 13.11 -17.91 13.84
N ARG A 222 11.91 -17.79 14.43
CA ARG A 222 11.24 -18.89 15.10
C ARG A 222 10.74 -19.97 14.15
N LEU A 223 10.12 -19.59 13.03
CA LEU A 223 9.59 -20.51 12.02
C LEU A 223 10.68 -21.15 11.16
N ARG A 224 11.91 -20.61 11.18
CA ARG A 224 13.04 -21.03 10.35
C ARG A 224 12.68 -21.11 8.86
N LEU A 225 11.88 -20.15 8.39
CA LEU A 225 11.44 -20.12 6.99
C LEU A 225 12.68 -20.04 6.07
N PRO A 226 12.78 -20.88 5.03
CA PRO A 226 13.88 -20.81 4.08
C PRO A 226 13.75 -19.52 3.27
N CYS A 227 14.44 -18.46 3.68
CA CYS A 227 14.64 -17.31 2.83
C CYS A 227 15.62 -17.75 1.72
N GLY A 228 15.08 -18.10 0.55
CA GLY A 228 15.89 -18.54 -0.59
C GLY A 228 16.97 -17.50 -0.89
N GLY A 229 18.21 -17.81 -0.53
CA GLY A 229 19.37 -16.89 -0.55
C GLY A 229 19.87 -16.50 -1.94
N LYS A 230 18.99 -15.99 -2.81
CA LYS A 230 19.36 -15.38 -4.10
C LYS A 230 18.70 -14.02 -4.35
N GLY A 231 18.26 -13.36 -3.29
CA GLY A 231 17.84 -11.97 -3.31
C GLY A 231 18.48 -11.22 -2.16
N ASN A 232 18.80 -9.95 -2.37
CA ASN A 232 19.49 -9.05 -1.44
C ASN A 232 18.59 -8.65 -0.26
N HIS A 233 17.82 -9.59 0.30
CA HIS A 233 16.93 -9.39 1.43
C HIS A 233 17.80 -9.58 2.68
N LYS A 234 18.17 -8.47 3.32
CA LYS A 234 18.77 -8.51 4.65
C LYS A 234 17.77 -9.17 5.59
N ASP A 235 18.27 -10.03 6.48
CA ASP A 235 17.49 -10.73 7.49
C ASP A 235 16.45 -9.78 8.14
N GLY A 236 15.16 -10.05 7.92
CA GLY A 236 14.07 -9.26 8.47
C GLY A 236 13.24 -8.40 7.50
N ASP A 237 13.29 -8.65 6.19
CA ASP A 237 12.38 -8.01 5.23
C ASP A 237 10.91 -8.44 5.49
N PRO A 238 10.01 -7.53 5.95
CA PRO A 238 8.58 -7.82 6.20
C PRO A 238 7.85 -8.35 4.95
N SER A 239 8.36 -7.99 3.78
CA SER A 239 7.84 -8.40 2.48
C SER A 239 7.98 -9.89 2.24
N ALA A 240 8.91 -10.58 2.92
CA ALA A 240 9.13 -12.02 2.73
C ALA A 240 8.01 -12.88 3.32
N CYS A 241 7.44 -12.49 4.47
CA CYS A 241 6.23 -13.12 5.03
C CYS A 241 5.02 -12.89 4.12
N HIS A 242 4.83 -11.65 3.67
CA HIS A 242 3.75 -11.28 2.76
C HIS A 242 3.88 -12.01 1.42
N ALA A 243 5.10 -12.09 0.88
CA ALA A 243 5.41 -12.82 -0.34
C ALA A 243 5.25 -14.34 -0.16
N LEU A 244 5.56 -14.91 1.00
CA LEU A 244 5.31 -16.34 1.26
C LEU A 244 3.82 -16.65 1.39
N SER A 245 3.02 -15.74 1.96
CA SER A 245 1.56 -15.87 2.05
C SER A 245 0.81 -15.54 0.76
N GLU A 246 1.31 -14.61 -0.07
CA GLU A 246 0.65 -14.16 -1.30
C GLU A 246 1.22 -14.78 -2.59
N HIS A 247 2.51 -15.09 -2.64
CA HIS A 247 3.13 -15.74 -3.80
C HIS A 247 3.21 -17.25 -3.63
N GLY A 248 2.06 -17.90 -3.49
CA GLY A 248 1.78 -19.24 -4.02
C GLY A 248 2.64 -20.43 -3.54
N ARG A 249 3.76 -20.26 -2.83
CA ARG A 249 4.67 -21.35 -2.46
C ARG A 249 4.19 -22.07 -1.20
N LEU A 250 3.66 -21.37 -0.20
CA LEU A 250 3.02 -22.04 0.95
C LEU A 250 1.66 -22.65 0.54
N LEU A 251 0.88 -21.93 -0.27
CA LEU A 251 -0.39 -22.41 -0.84
C LEU A 251 -0.20 -23.65 -1.74
N ALA A 252 0.89 -23.71 -2.50
CA ALA A 252 1.20 -24.85 -3.38
C ALA A 252 1.85 -26.03 -2.64
N VAL A 253 2.47 -25.82 -1.48
CA VAL A 253 3.15 -26.89 -0.73
C VAL A 253 2.16 -27.72 0.11
N ASP A 254 1.02 -27.17 0.55
CA ASP A 254 0.06 -27.93 1.37
C ASP A 254 -1.35 -28.08 0.79
N GLY A 255 -1.74 -27.29 -0.22
CA GLY A 255 -3.05 -27.39 -0.88
C GLY A 255 -4.26 -26.96 -0.02
N ARG A 256 -4.06 -26.40 1.19
CA ARG A 256 -5.12 -26.09 2.17
C ARG A 256 -5.67 -24.66 2.08
N GLY A 257 -5.28 -23.88 1.07
CA GLY A 257 -5.73 -22.49 0.91
C GLY A 257 -5.12 -21.54 1.95
N THR A 258 -5.55 -20.28 1.96
CA THR A 258 -4.97 -19.22 2.81
C THR A 258 -5.11 -19.51 4.30
N ASP A 259 -6.25 -20.05 4.71
CA ASP A 259 -6.60 -20.23 6.11
C ASP A 259 -5.83 -21.43 6.68
N GLY A 260 -5.77 -22.51 5.90
CA GLY A 260 -4.94 -23.68 6.21
C GLY A 260 -3.46 -23.33 6.34
N ALA A 261 -2.96 -22.38 5.53
CA ALA A 261 -1.59 -21.88 5.66
C ALA A 261 -1.35 -21.15 7.01
N TRP A 262 -2.29 -20.30 7.45
CA TRP A 262 -2.19 -19.62 8.75
C TRP A 262 -2.29 -20.60 9.94
N GLU A 263 -3.18 -21.58 9.88
CA GLU A 263 -3.30 -22.61 10.90
C GLU A 263 -2.04 -23.50 10.97
N PHE A 264 -1.53 -23.91 9.80
CA PHE A 264 -0.28 -24.65 9.69
C PHE A 264 0.88 -23.88 10.33
N MET A 265 1.05 -22.60 9.97
CA MET A 265 2.09 -21.76 10.58
C MET A 265 1.91 -21.63 12.10
N THR A 266 0.67 -21.59 12.61
CA THR A 266 0.38 -21.58 14.05
C THR A 266 0.83 -22.88 14.72
N ARG A 267 0.56 -24.03 14.10
CA ARG A 267 1.00 -25.34 14.61
C ARG A 267 2.52 -25.48 14.57
N VAL A 268 3.18 -24.99 13.52
CA VAL A 268 4.65 -24.94 13.47
C VAL A 268 5.22 -24.03 14.56
N LEU A 269 4.63 -22.84 14.76
CA LEU A 269 5.09 -21.88 15.76
C LEU A 269 5.01 -22.43 17.19
N THR A 270 3.92 -23.14 17.49
CA THR A 270 3.65 -23.78 18.79
C THR A 270 4.34 -25.14 18.96
N GLY A 271 5.02 -25.64 17.92
CA GLY A 271 5.71 -26.93 17.95
C GLY A 271 4.79 -28.15 17.83
N GLN A 272 3.54 -27.95 17.43
CA GLN A 272 2.55 -29.01 17.18
C GLN A 272 2.75 -29.71 15.83
N GLU A 273 3.46 -29.08 14.89
CA GLU A 273 3.75 -29.64 13.57
C GLU A 273 5.19 -29.30 13.17
N GLU A 274 5.90 -30.23 12.53
CA GLU A 274 7.23 -29.94 11.99
C GLU A 274 7.13 -29.29 10.60
N PRO A 275 7.90 -28.24 10.33
CA PRO A 275 7.87 -27.62 9.01
C PRO A 275 8.50 -28.55 7.95
N PRO A 276 7.92 -28.66 6.75
CA PRO A 276 8.44 -29.55 5.70
C PRO A 276 9.84 -29.14 5.21
N TRP A 277 10.24 -27.88 5.42
CA TRP A 277 11.57 -27.36 5.09
C TRP A 277 12.66 -27.68 6.14
N LYS A 278 12.31 -28.34 7.25
CA LYS A 278 13.31 -28.91 8.17
C LYS A 278 13.86 -30.26 7.71
N ALA A 279 13.12 -30.98 6.86
CA ALA A 279 13.61 -32.24 6.32
C ALA A 279 14.85 -31.97 5.46
N PRO A 280 15.95 -32.72 5.61
CA PRO A 280 17.05 -32.64 4.67
C PRO A 280 16.49 -32.88 3.27
N LEU A 281 16.86 -32.00 2.32
CA LEU A 281 16.55 -32.25 0.91
C LEU A 281 17.05 -33.67 0.59
N PRO A 282 16.27 -34.51 -0.11
CA PRO A 282 16.78 -35.79 -0.57
C PRO A 282 18.09 -35.52 -1.31
N GLU A 283 19.16 -36.22 -0.90
CA GLU A 283 20.49 -36.04 -1.48
C GLU A 283 20.35 -36.07 -3.01
N ASP A 284 20.84 -35.02 -3.68
CA ASP A 284 20.80 -34.93 -5.13
C ASP A 284 21.29 -36.25 -5.71
N GLU A 285 20.43 -36.90 -6.48
CA GLU A 285 20.77 -38.15 -7.17
C GLU A 285 22.09 -37.90 -7.91
N PRO A 286 23.15 -38.69 -7.63
CA PRO A 286 24.48 -38.38 -8.15
C PRO A 286 24.38 -38.28 -9.68
N PRO A 287 25.03 -37.27 -10.29
CA PRO A 287 24.90 -37.04 -11.72
C PRO A 287 25.20 -38.33 -12.47
N ALA A 288 24.29 -38.73 -13.35
CA ALA A 288 24.44 -39.90 -14.18
C ALA A 288 25.83 -39.90 -14.79
N ALA A 289 26.58 -40.99 -14.58
CA ALA A 289 27.96 -41.12 -15.04
C ALA A 289 28.05 -40.71 -16.51
N PRO A 290 29.06 -39.91 -16.91
CA PRO A 290 29.19 -39.46 -18.28
C PRO A 290 29.23 -40.67 -19.21
N GLY A 291 28.22 -40.78 -20.06
CA GLY A 291 28.05 -41.89 -20.99
C GLY A 291 29.28 -42.03 -21.88
N GLU A 292 29.83 -43.23 -21.93
CA GLU A 292 30.92 -43.62 -22.81
C GLU A 292 30.60 -43.22 -24.25
N GLY A 293 31.43 -42.34 -24.81
CA GLY A 293 31.35 -41.95 -26.21
C GLY A 293 31.52 -43.17 -27.11
N LYS A 294 30.45 -43.57 -27.79
CA LYS A 294 30.56 -44.47 -28.93
C LYS A 294 31.25 -43.72 -30.07
N GLY A 295 32.51 -44.08 -30.30
CA GLY A 295 33.18 -43.81 -31.57
C GLY A 295 32.49 -44.57 -32.71
N GLY A 296 32.23 -43.85 -33.79
CA GLY A 296 31.98 -44.38 -35.14
C GLY A 296 32.30 -43.23 -36.09
N GLY A 297 33.24 -43.30 -37.04
CA GLY A 297 33.79 -44.46 -37.71
C GLY A 297 33.13 -44.64 -39.08
N GLY A 298 33.65 -43.93 -40.09
CA GLY A 298 33.65 -44.34 -41.49
C GLY A 298 32.37 -44.11 -42.31
N GLY A 299 32.52 -43.37 -43.41
CA GLY A 299 31.54 -43.18 -44.47
C GLY A 299 31.93 -42.03 -45.38
#